data_AF-A0A2E9LLD9-F1
#
_entry.id   AF-A0A2E9LLD9-F1
#
_cell.length_a   1.000
_cell.length_b   1.000
_cell.length_c   1.000
_cell.angle_alpha   90.00
_cell.angle_beta   90.00
_cell.angle_gamma   90.00
#
_symmetry.space_group_name_H-M   'P 1'
#
loop_
_entity.id
_entity.type
_entity.pdbx_description
1 polymer ?
#
loop_
_entity_poly.entity_id
_entity_poly.type
_entity_poly.pdbx_seq_one_letter_code
_entity_poly.pdbx_strand_id
1 'polypeptide(L)'
;MLNLGAVKRQIDAMVVDRKSGSDDYADRVGRAVKEWARWRDESQLLADKVAKAKMSWLVARPIDPVTTTEGLPTRPKALTVIATDGSQIFPDRNEVATCFLVNLGYVVITYGTGERPILDSEPALFYADADLYQEWSGRKSVITREQVGHRRMAMEFTKLTELAEAEERSQPTVAMSDGTLILWMLEGKPLAFRRSTLQAFLSAMDRLRAVRIPVCGYISDPGGSDVIKTLRVGMCPENPTHCDRCPWMSGEDPEIPCDPIEGVTDAVLFKRVLQSGE
;
A
#
# COMPACT_ATOMS: atom_id res chain seq x y z
N MET A 1 10.59 -22.66 26.07
CA MET A 1 9.20 -23.14 25.89
C MET A 1 8.27 -21.98 26.22
N LEU A 2 7.37 -21.60 25.30
CA LEU A 2 6.47 -20.45 25.47
C LEU A 2 5.41 -20.75 26.55
N ASN A 3 5.21 -19.84 27.51
CA ASN A 3 4.18 -20.00 28.54
C ASN A 3 2.81 -19.53 28.03
N LEU A 4 2.05 -20.46 27.45
CA LEU A 4 0.75 -20.18 26.85
C LEU A 4 -0.28 -19.61 27.84
N GLY A 5 -0.22 -20.00 29.12
CA GLY A 5 -1.13 -19.50 30.15
C GLY A 5 -0.88 -18.02 30.49
N ALA A 6 0.38 -17.59 30.49
CA ALA A 6 0.73 -16.19 30.66
C ALA A 6 0.32 -15.34 29.44
N VAL A 7 0.56 -15.86 28.22
CA VAL A 7 0.15 -15.19 26.98
C VAL A 7 -1.37 -15.04 26.90
N LYS A 8 -2.13 -16.08 27.27
CA LYS A 8 -3.60 -16.00 27.30
C LYS A 8 -4.11 -14.85 28.19
N ARG A 9 -3.55 -14.69 29.40
CA ARG A 9 -3.93 -13.57 30.30
C ARG A 9 -3.63 -12.20 29.69
N GLN A 10 -2.53 -12.07 28.95
CA GLN A 10 -2.20 -10.83 28.25
C GLN A 10 -3.17 -10.57 27.09
N ILE A 11 -3.59 -11.60 26.36
CA ILE A 11 -4.62 -11.49 25.31
C ILE A 11 -5.96 -11.06 25.92
N ASP A 12 -6.37 -11.67 27.04
CA ASP A 12 -7.62 -11.33 27.71
C ASP A 12 -7.64 -9.86 28.18
N ALA A 13 -6.52 -9.38 28.76
CA ALA A 13 -6.35 -7.98 29.15
C ALA A 13 -6.42 -7.04 27.94
N MET A 14 -5.73 -7.36 26.84
CA MET A 14 -5.76 -6.58 25.60
C MET A 14 -7.19 -6.46 25.02
N VAL A 15 -8.01 -7.51 25.13
CA VAL A 15 -9.40 -7.49 24.65
C VAL A 15 -10.26 -6.53 25.49
N VAL A 16 -10.06 -6.50 26.80
CA VAL A 16 -10.75 -5.56 27.70
C VAL A 16 -10.35 -4.12 27.38
N ASP A 17 -9.05 -3.84 27.26
CA ASP A 17 -8.52 -2.51 26.93
C ASP A 17 -9.04 -2.02 25.57
N ARG A 18 -9.14 -2.93 24.58
CA ARG A 18 -9.72 -2.61 23.26
C ARG A 18 -11.21 -2.25 23.31
N LYS A 19 -11.99 -2.81 24.24
CA LYS A 19 -13.41 -2.42 24.38
C LYS A 19 -13.54 -0.98 24.87
N SER A 20 -12.76 -0.58 25.87
CA SER A 20 -12.72 0.82 26.31
C SER A 20 -12.21 1.77 25.22
N GLY A 21 -11.21 1.36 24.44
CA GLY A 21 -10.72 2.15 23.30
C GLY A 21 -11.68 2.20 22.09
N SER A 22 -12.64 1.28 22.00
CA SER A 22 -13.59 1.22 20.88
C SER A 22 -14.58 2.37 20.90
N ASP A 23 -15.02 2.80 22.08
CA ASP A 23 -15.95 3.93 22.23
C ASP A 23 -15.25 5.25 21.86
N ASP A 24 -13.99 5.44 22.31
CA ASP A 24 -13.15 6.58 21.90
C ASP A 24 -12.90 6.59 20.38
N TYR A 25 -12.61 5.43 19.78
CA TYR A 25 -12.39 5.33 18.35
C TYR A 25 -13.65 5.67 17.53
N ALA A 26 -14.83 5.23 17.97
CA ALA A 26 -16.09 5.57 17.31
C ALA A 26 -16.35 7.08 17.34
N ASP A 27 -16.02 7.76 18.44
CA ASP A 27 -16.12 9.20 18.56
C ASP A 27 -15.15 9.93 17.61
N ARG A 28 -13.90 9.46 17.49
CA ARG A 28 -12.93 9.99 16.52
C ARG A 28 -13.44 9.86 15.09
N VAL A 29 -14.01 8.72 14.73
CA VAL A 29 -14.63 8.50 13.41
C VAL A 29 -15.80 9.46 13.19
N GLY A 30 -16.65 9.64 14.21
CA GLY A 30 -17.76 10.60 14.16
C GLY A 30 -17.28 12.05 13.95
N ARG A 31 -16.16 12.44 14.59
CA ARG A 31 -15.52 13.75 14.39
C ARG A 31 -14.94 13.89 12.99
N ALA A 32 -14.29 12.85 12.46
CA ALA A 32 -13.75 12.85 11.10
C ALA A 32 -14.84 13.05 10.04
N VAL A 33 -16.00 12.39 10.19
CA VAL A 33 -17.15 12.58 9.29
C VAL A 33 -17.71 14.00 9.37
N LYS A 34 -17.78 14.59 10.57
CA LYS A 34 -18.21 15.99 10.73
C LYS A 34 -17.24 16.95 10.06
N GLU A 35 -15.94 16.74 10.23
CA GLU A 35 -14.92 17.59 9.60
C GLU A 35 -14.92 17.43 8.07
N TRP A 36 -15.09 16.22 7.57
CA TRP A 36 -15.29 15.97 6.13
C TRP A 36 -16.46 16.78 5.56
N ALA A 37 -17.61 16.76 6.27
CA ALA A 37 -18.79 17.51 5.86
C ALA A 37 -18.58 19.03 5.92
N ARG A 38 -17.79 19.54 6.88
CA ARG A 38 -17.47 20.96 7.00
C ARG A 38 -16.75 21.51 5.78
N TRP A 39 -15.84 20.74 5.19
CA TRP A 39 -15.06 21.16 4.02
C TRP A 39 -15.79 21.01 2.68
N ARG A 40 -17.06 20.58 2.68
CA ARG A 40 -17.89 20.43 1.48
C ARG A 40 -17.88 21.68 0.60
N ASP A 41 -18.24 22.83 1.19
CA ASP A 41 -18.40 24.08 0.45
C ASP A 41 -17.10 24.91 0.38
N GLU A 42 -16.09 24.55 1.19
CA GLU A 42 -14.81 25.26 1.32
C GLU A 42 -13.62 24.42 0.81
N SER A 43 -13.86 23.47 -0.10
CA SER A 43 -12.81 22.55 -0.58
C SER A 43 -11.59 23.25 -1.21
N GLN A 44 -11.81 24.39 -1.87
CA GLN A 44 -10.70 25.19 -2.42
C GLN A 44 -9.83 25.80 -1.31
N LEU A 45 -10.45 26.27 -0.21
CA LEU A 45 -9.72 26.80 0.94
C LEU A 45 -8.88 25.70 1.60
N LEU A 46 -9.44 24.48 1.72
CA LEU A 46 -8.70 23.32 2.20
C LEU A 46 -7.50 23.01 1.30
N ALA A 47 -7.71 22.96 -0.02
CA ALA A 47 -6.65 22.71 -0.99
C ALA A 47 -5.53 23.76 -0.91
N ASP A 48 -5.87 25.03 -0.78
CA ASP A 48 -4.91 26.14 -0.63
C ASP A 48 -4.12 26.04 0.66
N LYS A 49 -4.78 25.66 1.75
CA LYS A 49 -4.15 25.49 3.07
C LYS A 49 -3.16 24.33 3.05
N VAL A 50 -3.55 23.21 2.46
CA VAL A 50 -2.70 22.02 2.25
C VAL A 50 -1.50 22.37 1.37
N ALA A 51 -1.70 23.11 0.28
CA ALA A 51 -0.62 23.51 -0.61
C ALA A 51 0.44 24.41 0.04
N LYS A 52 0.06 25.20 1.05
CA LYS A 52 0.95 26.11 1.80
C LYS A 52 1.57 25.46 3.03
N ALA A 53 1.05 24.32 3.47
CA ALA A 53 1.44 23.69 4.71
C ALA A 53 2.81 22.99 4.58
N LYS A 54 3.59 23.00 5.66
CA LYS A 54 4.90 22.33 5.74
C LYS A 54 4.80 21.11 6.65
N MET A 55 5.08 19.95 6.06
CA MET A 55 5.00 18.66 6.73
C MET A 55 5.89 17.63 6.04
N SER A 56 6.27 16.61 6.80
CA SER A 56 7.12 15.49 6.38
C SER A 56 6.35 14.24 5.96
N TRP A 57 5.02 14.28 5.94
CA TRP A 57 4.14 13.16 5.58
C TRP A 57 3.25 13.49 4.40
N LEU A 58 2.71 12.44 3.77
CA LEU A 58 1.76 12.56 2.67
C LEU A 58 0.41 13.10 3.13
N VAL A 59 -0.20 13.90 2.27
CA VAL A 59 -1.56 14.43 2.38
C VAL A 59 -2.21 14.37 1.00
N ALA A 60 -3.52 14.16 0.98
CA ALA A 60 -4.32 14.34 -0.22
C ALA A 60 -4.57 15.84 -0.46
N ARG A 61 -4.54 16.27 -1.71
CA ARG A 61 -4.98 17.63 -2.07
C ARG A 61 -6.26 17.53 -2.87
N PRO A 62 -7.40 18.07 -2.38
CA PRO A 62 -8.63 18.10 -3.15
C PRO A 62 -8.41 18.81 -4.49
N ILE A 63 -8.83 18.17 -5.58
CA ILE A 63 -8.85 18.76 -6.93
C ILE A 63 -10.26 19.17 -7.34
N ASP A 64 -11.26 18.50 -6.77
CA ASP A 64 -12.69 18.77 -6.87
C ASP A 64 -13.27 18.96 -5.45
N PRO A 65 -14.54 19.41 -5.30
CA PRO A 65 -15.18 19.43 -3.99
C PRO A 65 -15.08 18.06 -3.31
N VAL A 66 -14.72 18.03 -2.03
CA VAL A 66 -14.40 16.77 -1.32
C VAL A 66 -15.57 15.78 -1.31
N THR A 67 -16.81 16.25 -1.38
CA THR A 67 -18.00 15.39 -1.40
C THR A 67 -18.47 15.02 -2.82
N THR A 68 -17.69 15.28 -3.85
CA THR A 68 -18.01 14.87 -5.21
C THR A 68 -17.92 13.35 -5.30
N THR A 69 -19.01 12.70 -5.66
CA THR A 69 -19.05 11.27 -5.98
C THR A 69 -19.44 11.10 -7.44
N GLU A 70 -18.87 10.08 -8.08
CA GLU A 70 -19.24 9.69 -9.44
C GLU A 70 -19.82 8.28 -9.41
N GLY A 71 -20.86 8.05 -10.21
CA GLY A 71 -21.42 6.71 -10.35
C GLY A 71 -20.45 5.77 -11.06
N LEU A 72 -20.35 4.54 -10.58
CA LEU A 72 -19.53 3.52 -11.26
C LEU A 72 -20.03 3.24 -12.69
N PRO A 73 -19.11 3.00 -13.63
CA PRO A 73 -19.47 2.53 -14.95
C PRO A 73 -20.16 1.17 -14.87
N THR A 74 -20.96 0.83 -15.89
CA THR A 74 -21.60 -0.49 -15.94
C THR A 74 -20.55 -1.60 -15.94
N ARG A 75 -20.68 -2.53 -14.99
CA ARG A 75 -19.77 -3.68 -14.86
C ARG A 75 -19.80 -4.52 -16.15
N PRO A 76 -18.64 -4.83 -16.76
CA PRO A 76 -18.57 -5.75 -17.89
C PRO A 76 -19.14 -7.13 -17.55
N LYS A 77 -19.83 -7.76 -18.53
CA LYS A 77 -20.34 -9.14 -18.38
C LYS A 77 -19.21 -10.16 -18.30
N ALA A 78 -18.09 -9.89 -18.97
CA ALA A 78 -16.88 -10.70 -18.94
C ALA A 78 -15.65 -9.81 -18.66
N LEU A 79 -14.69 -10.34 -17.91
CA LEU A 79 -13.46 -9.66 -17.48
C LEU A 79 -12.37 -10.71 -17.24
N THR A 80 -11.20 -10.53 -17.86
CA THR A 80 -10.00 -11.28 -17.47
C THR A 80 -9.27 -10.56 -16.35
N VAL A 81 -8.93 -11.29 -15.29
CA VAL A 81 -8.04 -10.84 -14.23
C VAL A 81 -6.78 -11.71 -14.24
N ILE A 82 -5.62 -11.05 -14.33
CA ILE A 82 -4.31 -11.69 -14.24
C ILE A 82 -3.69 -11.23 -12.93
N ALA A 83 -3.24 -12.14 -12.09
CA ALA A 83 -2.58 -11.79 -10.84
C ALA A 83 -1.36 -12.67 -10.56
N THR A 84 -0.38 -12.10 -9.88
CA THR A 84 0.84 -12.79 -9.43
C THR A 84 1.10 -12.49 -7.97
N ASP A 85 1.53 -13.49 -7.22
CA ASP A 85 2.04 -13.37 -5.86
C ASP A 85 3.25 -14.30 -5.72
N GLY A 86 4.09 -14.08 -4.70
CA GLY A 86 5.32 -14.83 -4.50
C GLY A 86 5.57 -15.12 -3.04
N SER A 87 6.28 -16.20 -2.80
CA SER A 87 6.78 -16.57 -1.48
C SER A 87 8.27 -16.90 -1.57
N GLN A 88 8.94 -16.92 -0.43
CA GLN A 88 10.38 -17.08 -0.39
C GLN A 88 10.86 -17.79 0.86
N ILE A 89 11.90 -18.60 0.69
CA ILE A 89 12.69 -19.18 1.77
C ILE A 89 14.05 -18.48 1.74
N PHE A 90 14.41 -17.82 2.83
CA PHE A 90 15.66 -17.09 2.93
C PHE A 90 16.86 -18.01 3.16
N PRO A 91 18.09 -17.57 2.83
CA PRO A 91 19.29 -18.30 3.20
C PRO A 91 19.38 -18.45 4.72
N ASP A 92 19.68 -19.65 5.18
CA ASP A 92 20.02 -19.94 6.58
C ASP A 92 21.53 -20.16 6.70
N ARG A 93 22.13 -19.54 7.72
CA ARG A 93 23.57 -19.63 8.00
C ARG A 93 23.95 -20.94 8.69
N ASN A 94 22.97 -21.65 9.25
CA ASN A 94 23.18 -22.91 9.96
C ASN A 94 23.01 -24.14 9.05
N GLU A 95 22.60 -23.93 7.80
CA GLU A 95 22.38 -24.99 6.83
C GLU A 95 23.63 -25.27 6.00
N VAL A 96 23.74 -26.50 5.50
CA VAL A 96 24.94 -26.99 4.79
C VAL A 96 25.15 -26.29 3.44
N ALA A 97 24.06 -25.88 2.78
CA ALA A 97 24.10 -25.20 1.49
C ALA A 97 23.48 -23.81 1.63
N THR A 98 24.23 -22.77 1.27
CA THR A 98 23.68 -21.42 1.17
C THR A 98 22.86 -21.33 -0.11
N CYS A 99 21.55 -21.26 0.01
CA CYS A 99 20.64 -21.02 -1.11
C CYS A 99 19.38 -20.28 -0.64
N PHE A 100 18.61 -19.75 -1.57
CA PHE A 100 17.26 -19.27 -1.31
C PHE A 100 16.32 -19.72 -2.40
N LEU A 101 15.04 -19.84 -2.06
CA LEU A 101 13.98 -20.21 -2.98
C LEU A 101 13.04 -19.02 -3.14
N VAL A 102 12.65 -18.73 -4.37
CA VAL A 102 11.48 -17.90 -4.68
C VAL A 102 10.47 -18.78 -5.38
N ASN A 103 9.23 -18.81 -4.88
CA ASN A 103 8.14 -19.51 -5.52
C ASN A 103 7.08 -18.49 -5.94
N LEU A 104 6.92 -18.30 -7.25
CA LEU A 104 5.85 -17.47 -7.80
C LEU A 104 4.59 -18.31 -7.96
N GLY A 105 3.44 -17.77 -7.58
CA GLY A 105 2.13 -18.26 -7.98
C GLY A 105 1.45 -17.24 -8.88
N TYR A 106 0.72 -17.69 -9.89
CA TYR A 106 -0.02 -16.80 -10.76
C TYR A 106 -1.34 -17.40 -11.20
N VAL A 107 -2.27 -16.50 -11.50
CA VAL A 107 -3.63 -16.86 -11.91
C VAL A 107 -4.07 -16.02 -13.09
N VAL A 108 -4.79 -16.65 -14.03
CA VAL A 108 -5.55 -15.99 -15.09
C VAL A 108 -6.99 -16.48 -15.00
N ILE A 109 -7.90 -15.57 -14.68
CA ILE A 109 -9.31 -15.89 -14.46
C ILE A 109 -10.18 -15.04 -15.37
N THR A 110 -10.89 -15.68 -16.30
CA THR A 110 -11.92 -15.02 -17.12
C THR A 110 -13.29 -15.16 -16.45
N TYR A 111 -13.73 -14.10 -15.79
CA TYR A 111 -15.06 -14.05 -15.20
C TYR A 111 -16.14 -13.96 -16.28
N GLY A 112 -17.28 -14.63 -16.05
CA GLY A 112 -18.47 -14.52 -16.89
C GLY A 112 -18.50 -15.37 -18.15
N THR A 113 -17.40 -16.04 -18.51
CA THR A 113 -17.32 -16.90 -19.71
C THR A 113 -17.42 -18.40 -19.39
N GLY A 114 -17.12 -18.80 -18.15
CA GLY A 114 -17.06 -20.21 -17.75
C GLY A 114 -15.79 -20.93 -18.21
N GLU A 115 -14.83 -20.21 -18.79
CA GLU A 115 -13.51 -20.71 -19.10
C GLU A 115 -12.80 -21.22 -17.84
N ARG A 116 -11.99 -22.27 -17.99
CA ARG A 116 -11.23 -22.83 -16.87
C ARG A 116 -10.11 -21.85 -16.50
N PRO A 117 -9.97 -21.45 -15.23
CA PRO A 117 -8.89 -20.58 -14.82
C PRO A 117 -7.53 -21.27 -14.96
N ILE A 118 -6.52 -20.50 -15.33
CA ILE A 118 -5.12 -20.92 -15.26
C ILE A 118 -4.66 -20.61 -13.83
N LEU A 119 -4.21 -21.62 -13.12
CA LEU A 119 -3.63 -21.51 -11.78
C LEU A 119 -2.33 -22.31 -11.80
N ASP A 120 -1.20 -21.64 -11.67
CA ASP A 120 0.10 -22.29 -11.78
C ASP A 120 1.14 -21.64 -10.87
N SER A 121 2.29 -22.30 -10.72
CA SER A 121 3.38 -21.84 -9.88
C SER A 121 4.75 -22.17 -10.47
N GLU A 122 5.69 -21.24 -10.34
CA GLU A 122 7.06 -21.35 -10.86
C GLU A 122 8.08 -21.17 -9.72
N PRO A 123 8.63 -22.28 -9.19
CA PRO A 123 9.72 -22.22 -8.22
C PRO A 123 11.07 -21.99 -8.89
N ALA A 124 11.89 -21.12 -8.30
CA ALA A 124 13.26 -20.84 -8.71
C ALA A 124 14.21 -20.95 -7.50
N LEU A 125 15.15 -21.90 -7.58
CA LEU A 125 16.19 -22.09 -6.57
C LEU A 125 17.45 -21.32 -6.99
N PHE A 126 17.94 -20.47 -6.08
CA PHE A 126 19.12 -19.64 -6.28
C PHE A 126 20.24 -20.09 -5.35
N TYR A 127 21.32 -20.57 -5.95
CA TYR A 127 22.45 -21.18 -5.23
C TYR A 127 23.81 -20.84 -5.85
N ALA A 128 23.85 -20.15 -7.00
CA ALA A 128 25.10 -19.77 -7.62
C ALA A 128 25.72 -18.56 -6.92
N ASP A 129 27.05 -18.44 -6.98
CA ASP A 129 27.78 -17.33 -6.35
C ASP A 129 27.26 -15.94 -6.75
N ALA A 130 26.86 -15.78 -8.02
CA ALA A 130 26.29 -14.54 -8.54
C ALA A 130 24.90 -14.21 -7.96
N ASP A 131 24.17 -15.22 -7.48
CA ASP A 131 22.87 -15.03 -6.82
C ASP A 131 23.02 -14.77 -5.32
N LEU A 132 24.01 -15.40 -4.69
CA LEU A 132 24.20 -15.39 -3.25
C LEU A 132 25.03 -14.23 -2.76
N TYR A 133 25.85 -13.64 -3.61
CA TYR A 133 26.79 -12.62 -3.22
C TYR A 133 26.75 -11.40 -4.13
N GLN A 134 26.73 -10.22 -3.51
CA GLN A 134 26.97 -8.95 -4.20
C GLN A 134 28.34 -8.40 -3.81
N GLU A 135 29.05 -7.93 -4.83
CA GLU A 135 30.31 -7.25 -4.67
C GLU A 135 30.11 -5.73 -4.71
N TRP A 136 30.32 -5.09 -3.56
CA TRP A 136 30.33 -3.63 -3.46
C TRP A 136 31.67 -3.17 -2.90
N SER A 137 32.32 -2.24 -3.61
CA SER A 137 33.61 -1.66 -3.20
C SER A 137 34.67 -2.72 -2.87
N GLY A 138 34.72 -3.82 -3.63
CA GLY A 138 35.67 -4.93 -3.44
C GLY A 138 35.36 -5.85 -2.25
N ARG A 139 34.19 -5.72 -1.62
CA ARG A 139 33.72 -6.64 -0.57
C ARG A 139 32.56 -7.49 -1.07
N LYS A 140 32.75 -8.81 -1.03
CA LYS A 140 31.72 -9.81 -1.31
C LYS A 140 30.82 -9.95 -0.07
N SER A 141 29.55 -9.59 -0.21
CA SER A 141 28.55 -9.63 0.87
C SER A 141 27.43 -10.60 0.52
N VAL A 142 26.98 -11.38 1.50
CA VAL A 142 25.87 -12.34 1.32
C VAL A 142 24.58 -11.57 1.08
N ILE A 143 23.75 -12.08 0.17
CA ILE A 143 22.43 -11.54 -0.13
C ILE A 143 21.58 -11.44 1.13
N THR A 144 20.97 -10.28 1.35
CA THR A 144 20.11 -10.03 2.52
C THR A 144 18.69 -10.52 2.27
N ARG A 145 17.92 -10.73 3.35
CA ARG A 145 16.48 -11.06 3.25
C ARG A 145 15.71 -10.01 2.46
N GLU A 146 16.07 -8.76 2.63
CA GLU A 146 15.49 -7.64 1.90
C GLU A 146 15.78 -7.73 0.39
N GLN A 147 17.01 -8.06 0.00
CA GLN A 147 17.38 -8.26 -1.41
C GLN A 147 16.65 -9.45 -2.04
N VAL A 148 16.43 -10.53 -1.30
CA VAL A 148 15.58 -11.64 -1.75
C VAL A 148 14.15 -11.16 -1.97
N GLY A 149 13.61 -10.32 -1.08
CA GLY A 149 12.29 -9.70 -1.24
C GLY A 149 12.19 -8.80 -2.49
N HIS A 150 13.21 -7.98 -2.75
CA HIS A 150 13.28 -7.18 -3.99
C HIS A 150 13.31 -8.05 -5.24
N ARG A 151 14.09 -9.15 -5.23
CA ARG A 151 14.17 -10.09 -6.35
C ARG A 151 12.83 -10.76 -6.61
N ARG A 152 12.15 -11.22 -5.55
CA ARG A 152 10.80 -11.78 -5.63
C ARG A 152 9.82 -10.78 -6.27
N MET A 153 9.78 -9.53 -5.80
CA MET A 153 8.89 -8.51 -6.37
C MET A 153 9.17 -8.25 -7.86
N ALA A 154 10.45 -8.18 -8.25
CA ALA A 154 10.81 -8.02 -9.65
C ALA A 154 10.36 -9.20 -10.51
N MET A 155 10.48 -10.42 -9.98
CA MET A 155 10.01 -11.64 -10.63
C MET A 155 8.48 -11.70 -10.75
N GLU A 156 7.75 -11.37 -9.68
CA GLU A 156 6.27 -11.25 -9.68
C GLU A 156 5.81 -10.31 -10.80
N PHE A 157 6.35 -9.09 -10.83
CA PHE A 157 5.93 -8.07 -11.78
C PHE A 157 6.33 -8.38 -13.23
N THR A 158 7.48 -9.03 -13.42
CA THR A 158 7.91 -9.52 -14.74
C THR A 158 6.95 -10.57 -15.26
N LYS A 159 6.60 -11.56 -14.42
CA LYS A 159 5.66 -12.61 -14.80
C LYS A 159 4.27 -12.05 -15.10
N LEU A 160 3.80 -11.09 -14.30
CA LEU A 160 2.54 -10.38 -14.54
C LEU A 160 2.50 -9.71 -15.91
N THR A 161 3.61 -9.08 -16.30
CA THR A 161 3.76 -8.43 -17.60
C THR A 161 3.76 -9.44 -18.75
N GLU A 162 4.49 -10.54 -18.62
CA GLU A 162 4.55 -11.60 -19.62
C GLU A 162 3.17 -12.25 -19.86
N LEU A 163 2.46 -12.57 -18.77
CA LEU A 163 1.09 -13.11 -18.85
C LEU A 163 0.14 -12.12 -19.52
N ALA A 164 0.22 -10.83 -19.17
CA ALA A 164 -0.62 -9.80 -19.74
C ALA A 164 -0.35 -9.56 -21.23
N GLU A 165 0.90 -9.68 -21.69
CA GLU A 165 1.24 -9.58 -23.12
C GLU A 165 0.81 -10.82 -23.92
N ALA A 166 0.81 -11.99 -23.29
CA ALA A 166 0.41 -13.25 -23.91
C ALA A 166 -1.12 -13.44 -23.98
N GLU A 167 -1.89 -12.70 -23.18
CA GLU A 167 -3.35 -12.81 -23.11
C GLU A 167 -4.02 -12.39 -24.43
N GLU A 168 -4.76 -13.30 -25.04
CA GLU A 168 -5.60 -13.01 -26.21
C GLU A 168 -6.81 -12.16 -25.79
N ARG A 169 -6.92 -10.96 -26.37
CA ARG A 169 -7.91 -9.97 -25.92
C ARG A 169 -9.29 -10.18 -26.53
N SER A 170 -10.14 -10.96 -25.87
CA SER A 170 -11.58 -11.07 -26.17
C SER A 170 -12.48 -10.24 -25.23
N GLN A 171 -11.96 -9.82 -24.07
CA GLN A 171 -12.68 -9.03 -23.06
C GLN A 171 -11.77 -7.94 -22.45
N PRO A 172 -12.32 -7.01 -21.65
CA PRO A 172 -11.50 -6.18 -20.77
C PRO A 172 -10.60 -7.06 -19.89
N THR A 173 -9.35 -6.65 -19.73
CA THR A 173 -8.33 -7.36 -18.94
C THR A 173 -7.72 -6.40 -17.94
N VAL A 174 -7.49 -6.85 -16.71
CA VAL A 174 -6.76 -6.10 -15.68
C VAL A 174 -5.66 -6.96 -15.09
N ALA A 175 -4.49 -6.35 -14.88
CA ALA A 175 -3.36 -6.95 -14.18
C ALA A 175 -3.38 -6.52 -12.71
N MET A 176 -3.21 -7.46 -11.80
CA MET A 176 -3.26 -7.24 -10.36
C MET A 176 -1.94 -7.66 -9.71
N SER A 177 -1.34 -6.76 -8.93
CA SER A 177 -0.20 -7.04 -8.07
C SER A 177 -0.65 -7.12 -6.62
N ASP A 178 -0.12 -8.06 -5.85
CA ASP A 178 -0.29 -8.04 -4.40
C ASP A 178 0.54 -6.91 -3.78
N GLY A 179 -0.09 -6.06 -2.98
CA GLY A 179 0.53 -4.92 -2.32
C GLY A 179 0.49 -3.60 -3.10
N THR A 180 1.39 -2.70 -2.68
CA THR A 180 1.49 -1.31 -3.16
C THR A 180 2.23 -1.23 -4.50
N LEU A 181 1.72 -0.41 -5.43
CA LEU A 181 2.44 -0.05 -6.66
C LEU A 181 3.53 1.00 -6.42
N ILE A 182 3.53 1.66 -5.26
CA ILE A 182 4.61 2.56 -4.85
C ILE A 182 5.73 1.71 -4.23
N LEU A 183 6.92 1.79 -4.82
CA LEU A 183 8.11 1.05 -4.40
C LEU A 183 8.78 1.66 -3.17
N TRP A 184 8.05 1.79 -2.05
CA TRP A 184 8.55 2.34 -0.78
C TRP A 184 9.83 1.66 -0.29
N MET A 185 10.00 0.38 -0.62
CA MET A 185 11.20 -0.40 -0.32
C MET A 185 12.50 0.20 -0.91
N LEU A 186 12.41 1.11 -1.88
CA LEU A 186 13.57 1.80 -2.47
C LEU A 186 14.01 3.04 -1.67
N GLU A 187 13.22 3.48 -0.69
CA GLU A 187 13.57 4.59 0.18
C GLU A 187 14.83 4.26 1.00
N GLY A 188 15.74 5.24 1.12
CA GLY A 188 17.03 5.05 1.79
C GLY A 188 18.02 4.11 1.08
N LYS A 189 17.67 3.53 -0.08
CA LYS A 189 18.56 2.61 -0.82
C LYS A 189 19.63 3.34 -1.65
N PRO A 190 20.78 2.67 -1.92
CA PRO A 190 21.81 3.21 -2.81
C PRO A 190 21.24 3.66 -4.16
N LEU A 191 21.73 4.81 -4.66
CA LEU A 191 21.18 5.47 -5.84
C LEU A 191 21.17 4.56 -7.08
N ALA A 192 22.25 3.82 -7.32
CA ALA A 192 22.36 2.92 -8.47
C ALA A 192 21.30 1.82 -8.44
N PHE A 193 21.11 1.16 -7.29
CA PHE A 193 20.11 0.11 -7.10
C PHE A 193 18.68 0.64 -7.25
N ARG A 194 18.41 1.80 -6.65
CA ARG A 194 17.11 2.46 -6.78
C ARG A 194 16.80 2.82 -8.22
N ARG A 195 17.77 3.37 -8.96
CA ARG A 195 17.60 3.75 -10.37
C ARG A 195 17.38 2.53 -11.27
N SER A 196 18.16 1.46 -11.11
CA SER A 196 18.01 0.24 -11.92
C SER A 196 16.66 -0.44 -11.67
N THR A 197 16.25 -0.55 -10.40
CA THR A 197 14.97 -1.19 -10.03
C THR A 197 13.78 -0.38 -10.52
N LEU A 198 13.82 0.95 -10.33
CA LEU A 198 12.77 1.84 -10.81
C LEU A 198 12.66 1.79 -12.35
N GLN A 199 13.79 1.79 -13.06
CA GLN A 199 13.80 1.69 -14.51
C GLN A 199 13.19 0.38 -15.02
N ALA A 200 13.50 -0.76 -14.37
CA ALA A 200 12.90 -2.05 -14.71
C ALA A 200 11.38 -2.05 -14.48
N PHE A 201 10.93 -1.53 -13.34
CA PHE A 201 9.50 -1.41 -13.03
C PHE A 201 8.77 -0.50 -14.03
N LEU A 202 9.32 0.66 -14.34
CA LEU A 202 8.73 1.59 -15.32
C LEU A 202 8.68 0.99 -16.73
N SER A 203 9.72 0.25 -17.14
CA SER A 203 9.72 -0.47 -18.41
C SER A 203 8.59 -1.51 -18.49
N ALA A 204 8.35 -2.24 -17.41
CA ALA A 204 7.23 -3.18 -17.32
C ALA A 204 5.86 -2.46 -17.37
N MET A 205 5.73 -1.31 -16.70
CA MET A 205 4.54 -0.46 -16.79
C MET A 205 4.31 0.06 -18.22
N ASP A 206 5.37 0.45 -18.93
CA ASP A 206 5.29 0.91 -20.33
C ASP A 206 4.86 -0.23 -21.27
N ARG A 207 5.32 -1.46 -21.02
CA ARG A 207 4.86 -2.67 -21.74
C ARG A 207 3.37 -2.92 -21.53
N LEU A 208 2.91 -2.91 -20.27
CA LEU A 208 1.50 -3.06 -19.91
C LEU A 208 0.63 -1.94 -20.52
N ARG A 209 1.16 -0.72 -20.55
CA ARG A 209 0.53 0.42 -21.22
C ARG A 209 0.44 0.20 -22.74
N ALA A 210 1.47 -0.33 -23.39
CA ALA A 210 1.48 -0.59 -24.82
C ALA A 210 0.37 -1.57 -25.24
N VAL A 211 0.14 -2.61 -24.42
CA VAL A 211 -0.99 -3.55 -24.61
C VAL A 211 -2.31 -3.04 -24.00
N ARG A 212 -2.34 -1.82 -23.46
CA ARG A 212 -3.51 -1.18 -22.84
C ARG A 212 -4.19 -2.05 -21.77
N ILE A 213 -3.39 -2.64 -20.89
CA ILE A 213 -3.86 -3.37 -19.71
C ILE A 213 -3.55 -2.52 -18.47
N PRO A 214 -4.58 -2.04 -17.74
CA PRO A 214 -4.36 -1.33 -16.49
C PRO A 214 -3.80 -2.29 -15.42
N VAL A 215 -2.98 -1.72 -14.53
CA VAL A 215 -2.43 -2.42 -13.38
C VAL A 215 -3.04 -1.84 -12.11
N CYS A 216 -3.48 -2.70 -11.20
CA CYS A 216 -3.87 -2.28 -9.85
C CYS A 216 -3.09 -3.06 -8.78
N GLY A 217 -2.74 -2.37 -7.70
CA GLY A 217 -2.25 -3.00 -6.48
C GLY A 217 -3.41 -3.33 -5.55
N TYR A 218 -3.36 -4.48 -4.89
CA TYR A 218 -4.35 -4.88 -3.91
C TYR A 218 -3.75 -4.83 -2.50
N ILE A 219 -4.39 -4.11 -1.58
CA ILE A 219 -3.98 -4.04 -0.18
C ILE A 219 -5.17 -4.42 0.67
N SER A 220 -5.03 -5.51 1.43
CA SER A 220 -6.02 -5.88 2.44
C SER A 220 -5.90 -4.95 3.64
N ASP A 221 -7.04 -4.42 4.11
CA ASP A 221 -7.12 -3.53 5.29
C ASP A 221 -6.12 -2.35 5.25
N PRO A 222 -6.25 -1.43 4.27
CA PRO A 222 -5.27 -0.37 4.09
C PRO A 222 -5.25 0.61 5.27
N GLY A 223 -4.07 0.79 5.85
CA GLY A 223 -3.81 1.75 6.94
C GLY A 223 -3.56 3.20 6.48
N GLY A 224 -3.84 3.51 5.21
CA GLY A 224 -3.68 4.85 4.65
C GLY A 224 -4.55 5.89 5.38
N SER A 225 -4.03 7.09 5.54
CA SER A 225 -4.67 8.19 6.28
C SER A 225 -4.37 9.55 5.64
N ASP A 226 -4.11 9.58 4.34
CA ASP A 226 -3.67 10.80 3.65
C ASP A 226 -4.83 11.81 3.55
N VAL A 227 -6.06 11.34 3.41
CA VAL A 227 -7.26 12.17 3.46
C VAL A 227 -7.53 12.63 4.90
N ILE A 228 -7.38 11.75 5.89
CA ILE A 228 -7.49 12.13 7.30
C ILE A 228 -6.45 13.21 7.68
N LYS A 229 -5.18 13.05 7.28
CA LYS A 229 -4.13 14.05 7.50
C LYS A 229 -4.45 15.38 6.82
N THR A 230 -5.15 15.35 5.68
CA THR A 230 -5.64 16.54 4.99
C THR A 230 -6.66 17.29 5.86
N LEU A 231 -7.63 16.57 6.43
CA LEU A 231 -8.59 17.14 7.37
C LEU A 231 -7.89 17.68 8.62
N ARG A 232 -6.85 17.00 9.12
CA ARG A 232 -6.03 17.49 10.26
C ARG A 232 -5.37 18.84 9.95
N VAL A 233 -4.85 19.04 8.73
CA VAL A 233 -4.35 20.35 8.27
C VAL A 233 -5.49 21.37 8.23
N GLY A 234 -6.67 20.96 7.75
CA GLY A 234 -7.91 21.76 7.80
C GLY A 234 -8.26 22.23 9.21
N MET A 235 -8.16 21.37 10.22
CA MET A 235 -8.48 21.67 11.62
C MET A 235 -7.48 22.60 12.30
N CYS A 236 -6.24 22.68 11.82
CA CYS A 236 -5.19 23.47 12.46
C CYS A 236 -5.47 24.99 12.35
N PRO A 237 -5.48 25.78 13.42
CA PRO A 237 -5.72 27.22 13.31
C PRO A 237 -4.58 27.98 12.61
N GLU A 238 -3.38 27.40 12.53
CA GLU A 238 -2.21 28.02 11.90
C GLU A 238 -2.35 28.14 10.37
N ASN A 239 -1.98 29.31 9.83
CA ASN A 239 -1.96 29.58 8.40
C ASN A 239 -0.75 30.47 8.02
N PRO A 240 0.33 29.93 7.43
CA PRO A 240 0.46 28.55 6.96
C PRO A 240 0.66 27.55 8.09
N THR A 241 0.12 26.35 7.93
CA THR A 241 0.31 25.25 8.88
C THR A 241 1.75 24.71 8.82
N HIS A 242 2.45 24.64 9.95
CA HIS A 242 3.80 24.08 10.05
C HIS A 242 3.81 22.89 11.02
N CYS A 243 3.56 21.69 10.52
CA CYS A 243 3.45 20.50 11.38
C CYS A 243 4.80 20.04 11.93
N ASP A 244 5.89 20.19 11.15
CA ASP A 244 7.25 19.84 11.60
C ASP A 244 7.75 20.73 12.76
N ARG A 245 7.11 21.88 12.96
CA ARG A 245 7.37 22.81 14.08
C ARG A 245 6.05 23.28 14.69
N CYS A 246 5.23 22.32 15.10
CA CYS A 246 3.90 22.58 15.64
C CYS A 246 3.99 23.38 16.95
N PRO A 247 3.40 24.60 17.03
CA PRO A 247 3.39 25.39 18.27
C PRO A 247 2.55 24.71 19.36
N TRP A 248 1.51 23.96 18.97
CA TRP A 248 0.60 23.24 19.86
C TRP A 248 1.24 22.01 20.53
N MET A 249 2.37 21.50 20.02
CA MET A 249 3.12 20.44 20.70
C MET A 249 4.07 20.96 21.79
N SER A 250 4.38 22.27 21.76
CA SER A 250 5.32 22.90 22.70
C SER A 250 4.65 23.90 23.65
N GLY A 251 3.33 24.12 23.48
CA GLY A 251 2.55 25.10 24.24
C GLY A 251 2.06 24.58 25.59
N GLU A 252 1.54 25.49 26.41
CA GLU A 252 0.89 25.18 27.70
C GLU A 252 -0.53 24.61 27.54
N ASP A 253 -1.12 24.73 26.34
CA ASP A 253 -2.45 24.22 26.02
C ASP A 253 -2.42 22.69 25.90
N PRO A 254 -3.26 21.95 26.65
CA PRO A 254 -3.19 20.49 26.69
C PRO A 254 -3.79 19.81 25.45
N GLU A 255 -4.57 20.51 24.63
CA GLU A 255 -5.30 19.92 23.50
C GLU A 255 -4.76 20.39 22.14
N ILE A 256 -4.20 19.46 21.37
CA ILE A 256 -3.77 19.71 19.99
C ILE A 256 -5.02 19.74 19.10
N PRO A 257 -5.32 20.84 18.37
CA PRO A 257 -6.59 20.99 17.65
C PRO A 257 -6.90 19.91 16.61
N CYS A 258 -5.87 19.27 16.05
CA CYS A 258 -5.99 18.25 15.01
C CYS A 258 -5.80 16.81 15.50
N ASP A 259 -5.64 16.58 16.81
CA ASP A 259 -5.56 15.26 17.45
C ASP A 259 -6.91 14.50 17.52
N PRO A 260 -8.09 15.14 17.63
CA PRO A 260 -9.36 14.43 17.80
C PRO A 260 -9.79 13.48 16.67
N ILE A 261 -9.07 13.45 15.54
CA ILE A 261 -9.29 12.51 14.43
C ILE A 261 -8.04 11.65 14.13
N GLU A 262 -7.00 11.74 14.97
CA GLU A 262 -5.79 10.95 14.84
C GLU A 262 -6.07 9.45 15.02
N GLY A 263 -5.44 8.62 14.18
CA GLY A 263 -5.62 7.17 14.17
C GLY A 263 -6.80 6.68 13.32
N VAL A 264 -7.67 7.56 12.83
CA VAL A 264 -8.69 7.20 11.83
C VAL A 264 -8.00 6.96 10.47
N THR A 265 -8.43 5.93 9.74
CA THR A 265 -7.94 5.64 8.39
C THR A 265 -8.91 6.15 7.33
N ASP A 266 -8.40 6.37 6.12
CA ASP A 266 -9.20 6.81 4.98
C ASP A 266 -10.28 5.77 4.64
N ALA A 267 -9.95 4.48 4.75
CA ALA A 267 -10.90 3.39 4.53
C ALA A 267 -12.10 3.44 5.49
N VAL A 268 -11.85 3.74 6.77
CA VAL A 268 -12.92 3.86 7.78
C VAL A 268 -13.77 5.10 7.53
N LEU A 269 -13.15 6.24 7.18
CA LEU A 269 -13.87 7.45 6.79
C LEU A 269 -14.77 7.19 5.58
N PHE A 270 -14.20 6.66 4.48
CA PHE A 270 -14.92 6.42 3.23
C PHE A 270 -16.06 5.43 3.39
N LYS A 271 -15.89 4.38 4.19
CA LYS A 271 -16.98 3.45 4.54
C LYS A 271 -18.19 4.15 5.21
N ARG A 272 -17.99 5.31 5.84
CA ARG A 272 -19.06 6.09 6.48
C ARG A 272 -19.68 7.15 5.58
N VAL A 273 -18.95 7.65 4.58
CA VAL A 273 -19.40 8.77 3.74
C VAL A 273 -19.81 8.38 2.32
N LEU A 274 -19.33 7.23 1.82
CA LEU A 274 -19.65 6.70 0.50
C LEU A 274 -20.73 5.61 0.58
N GLN A 275 -21.53 5.49 -0.48
CA GLN A 275 -22.49 4.40 -0.63
C GLN A 275 -21.83 3.14 -1.21
N SER A 276 -22.58 2.04 -1.28
CA SER A 276 -22.10 0.83 -1.94
C SER A 276 -21.89 1.08 -3.43
N GLY A 277 -20.62 1.06 -3.85
CA GLY A 277 -20.25 1.36 -5.23
C GLY A 277 -19.95 2.84 -5.47
N GLU A 278 -19.62 3.59 -4.42
CA GLU A 278 -18.97 4.91 -4.49
C GLU A 278 -17.60 4.85 -3.83
#